data_AF-A0A843GE58-F1
#
_entry.id   AF-A0A843GE58-F1
#
_cell.length_a   1.000
_cell.length_b   1.000
_cell.length_c   1.000
_cell.angle_alpha   90.00
_cell.angle_beta   90.00
_cell.angle_gamma   90.00
#
_symmetry.space_group_name_H-M   'P 1'
#
loop_
_entity.id
_entity.type
_entity.pdbx_description
1 polymer ?
#
loop_
_entity_poly.entity_id
_entity_poly.type
_entity_poly.pdbx_seq_one_letter_code
_entity_poly.pdbx_strand_id
1 'polypeptide(L)'
;KILDLIDYYKPDFNTELHSYNIRHFKHLTSMDRLDSQGIPPLIDCGQYVLCSSVSPLIRRNHFTKADICQTLEFPTFRGEDLKLSDEELYEKYEFNYDASVEEYMSFLRLITLSRNREDFEKRVLKDYKKQADLALKYVKIIYGLNFPRY
;
A
#
# COMPACT_ATOMS: atom_id res chain seq x y z
N LYS A 1 -11.71 18.76 6.80
CA LYS A 1 -10.81 18.54 7.96
C LYS A 1 -9.45 17.97 7.53
N ILE A 2 -9.34 16.79 6.90
CA ILE A 2 -8.01 16.27 6.46
C ILE A 2 -7.46 17.00 5.23
N LEU A 3 -8.29 17.28 4.23
CA LEU A 3 -7.87 18.02 3.02
C LEU A 3 -7.36 19.42 3.38
N ASP A 4 -8.04 20.11 4.30
CA ASP A 4 -7.60 21.42 4.79
C ASP A 4 -6.21 21.36 5.45
N LEU A 5 -5.88 20.26 6.15
CA LEU A 5 -4.55 20.06 6.73
C LEU A 5 -3.50 19.79 5.65
N ILE A 6 -3.85 18.99 4.63
CA ILE A 6 -2.97 18.74 3.48
C ILE A 6 -2.66 20.06 2.76
N ASP A 7 -3.68 20.87 2.49
CA ASP A 7 -3.53 22.15 1.79
C ASP A 7 -2.74 23.17 2.61
N TYR A 8 -2.90 23.14 3.94
CA TYR A 8 -2.19 24.02 4.86
C TYR A 8 -0.71 23.63 5.02
N TYR A 9 -0.43 22.37 5.32
CA TYR A 9 0.93 21.89 5.62
C TYR A 9 1.75 21.57 4.37
N LYS A 10 1.10 21.27 3.24
CA LYS A 10 1.71 20.88 1.96
C LYS A 10 2.80 19.80 2.14
N PRO A 11 2.43 18.61 2.65
CA PRO A 11 3.42 17.60 2.99
C PRO A 11 3.99 16.92 1.74
N ASP A 12 5.29 16.69 1.73
CA ASP A 12 5.96 15.92 0.67
C ASP A 12 5.68 14.40 0.80
N PHE A 13 5.17 13.97 1.96
CA PHE A 13 4.74 12.59 2.25
C PHE A 13 3.33 12.59 2.85
N ASN A 14 2.42 11.87 2.20
CA ASN A 14 1.10 11.57 2.73
C ASN A 14 0.88 10.05 2.75
N THR A 15 0.86 9.46 3.95
CA THR A 15 0.59 8.03 4.13
C THR A 15 -0.71 7.86 4.88
N GLU A 16 -1.68 7.21 4.25
CA GLU A 16 -2.95 6.88 4.88
C GLU A 16 -2.91 5.45 5.40
N LEU A 17 -3.11 5.30 6.71
CA LEU A 17 -3.12 4.00 7.36
C LEU A 17 -4.55 3.43 7.33
N HIS A 18 -4.70 2.24 6.77
CA HIS A 18 -5.97 1.57 6.59
C HIS A 18 -5.93 0.15 7.14
N SER A 19 -7.09 -0.48 7.13
CA SER A 19 -7.20 -1.92 7.37
C SER A 19 -8.16 -2.55 6.39
N TYR A 20 -7.94 -3.83 6.10
CA TYR A 20 -8.80 -4.62 5.24
C TYR A 20 -9.15 -5.94 5.92
N ASN A 21 -10.23 -6.59 5.48
CA ASN A 21 -10.56 -7.93 5.98
C ASN A 21 -9.65 -8.95 5.30
N ILE A 22 -8.92 -9.77 6.07
CA ILE A 22 -7.96 -10.77 5.55
C ILE A 22 -8.57 -11.69 4.48
N ARG A 23 -9.88 -11.99 4.56
CA ARG A 23 -10.61 -12.79 3.55
C ARG A 23 -10.52 -12.20 2.14
N HIS A 24 -10.33 -10.89 2.03
CA HIS A 24 -10.25 -10.19 0.77
C HIS A 24 -8.83 -10.09 0.22
N PHE A 25 -7.80 -10.62 0.90
CA PHE A 25 -6.40 -10.50 0.48
C PHE A 25 -6.21 -10.90 -0.99
N LYS A 26 -6.63 -12.12 -1.37
CA LYS A 26 -6.53 -12.63 -2.76
C LYS A 26 -7.27 -11.75 -3.76
N HIS A 27 -8.41 -11.20 -3.37
CA HIS A 27 -9.18 -10.30 -4.23
C HIS A 27 -8.46 -8.96 -4.40
N LEU A 28 -7.96 -8.37 -3.31
CA LEU A 28 -7.29 -7.07 -3.28
C LEU A 28 -5.98 -7.05 -4.08
N THR A 29 -5.27 -8.18 -4.12
CA THR A 29 -4.03 -8.37 -4.87
C THR A 29 -4.23 -8.96 -6.28
N SER A 30 -5.47 -9.28 -6.67
CA SER A 30 -5.78 -9.81 -8.00
C SER A 30 -5.87 -8.71 -9.08
N MET A 31 -5.32 -9.01 -10.25
CA MET A 31 -5.47 -8.20 -11.48
C MET A 31 -6.93 -8.08 -11.93
N ASP A 32 -7.82 -8.99 -11.52
CA ASP A 32 -9.25 -8.93 -11.84
C ASP A 32 -9.90 -7.62 -11.36
N ARG A 33 -9.31 -6.95 -10.36
CA ARG A 33 -9.76 -5.62 -9.91
C ARG A 33 -9.61 -4.55 -10.98
N LEU A 34 -8.61 -4.67 -11.85
CA LEU A 34 -8.44 -3.74 -12.95
C LEU A 34 -9.60 -3.88 -13.94
N ASP A 35 -9.94 -5.11 -14.30
CA ASP A 35 -11.01 -5.39 -15.28
C ASP A 35 -12.41 -5.11 -14.70
N SER A 36 -12.64 -5.47 -13.43
CA SER A 36 -13.95 -5.36 -12.79
C SER A 36 -14.23 -4.00 -12.15
N GLN A 37 -13.21 -3.27 -11.70
CA GLN A 37 -13.36 -2.01 -10.94
C GLN A 37 -12.62 -0.83 -11.58
N GLY A 38 -11.77 -1.06 -12.58
CA GLY A 38 -10.92 -0.01 -13.17
C GLY A 38 -9.79 0.45 -12.25
N ILE A 39 -9.47 -0.33 -11.20
CA ILE A 39 -8.46 0.04 -10.19
C ILE A 39 -7.41 -1.08 -10.11
N PRO A 40 -6.11 -0.76 -10.12
CA PRO A 40 -5.07 -1.77 -10.02
C PRO A 40 -5.12 -2.53 -8.68
N PRO A 41 -4.51 -3.73 -8.65
CA PRO A 41 -4.30 -4.45 -7.41
C PRO A 41 -3.54 -3.61 -6.37
N LEU A 42 -3.78 -3.91 -5.10
CA LEU A 42 -2.85 -3.52 -4.06
C LEU A 42 -1.55 -4.31 -4.23
N ILE A 43 -0.45 -3.71 -3.79
CA ILE A 43 0.87 -4.33 -3.81
C ILE A 43 1.05 -5.10 -2.51
N ASP A 44 1.40 -6.37 -2.64
CA ASP A 44 1.73 -7.24 -1.50
C ASP A 44 3.16 -6.95 -1.01
N CYS A 45 3.26 -6.36 0.18
CA CYS A 45 4.53 -6.07 0.85
C CYS A 45 5.11 -7.29 1.59
N GLY A 46 4.38 -8.41 1.63
CA GLY A 46 4.70 -9.57 2.46
C GLY A 46 3.88 -9.59 3.75
N GLN A 47 3.77 -10.78 4.35
CA GLN A 47 3.07 -10.98 5.62
C GLN A 47 1.68 -10.31 5.70
N TYR A 48 0.90 -10.39 4.61
CA TYR A 48 -0.43 -9.78 4.51
C TYR A 48 -0.47 -8.25 4.60
N VAL A 49 0.68 -7.56 4.63
CA VAL A 49 0.74 -6.10 4.56
C VAL A 49 0.58 -5.67 3.12
N LEU A 50 -0.32 -4.73 2.87
CA LEU A 50 -0.60 -4.22 1.53
C LEU A 50 -0.26 -2.73 1.44
N CYS A 51 0.17 -2.28 0.27
CA CYS A 51 0.28 -0.85 -0.02
C CYS A 51 -0.31 -0.49 -1.39
N SER A 52 -0.70 0.76 -1.55
CA SER A 52 -1.17 1.31 -2.84
C SER A 52 -0.96 2.82 -2.90
N SER A 53 -1.44 3.47 -3.96
CA SER A 53 -1.53 4.93 -3.99
C SER A 53 -2.82 5.39 -3.30
N VAL A 54 -2.80 6.61 -2.74
CA VAL A 54 -4.04 7.25 -2.27
C VAL A 54 -5.02 7.51 -3.43
N SER A 55 -6.25 7.88 -3.08
CA SER A 55 -7.29 8.24 -4.06
C SER A 55 -6.76 9.13 -5.20
N PRO A 56 -7.00 8.78 -6.48
CA PRO A 56 -6.57 9.60 -7.62
C PRO A 56 -7.12 11.02 -7.61
N LEU A 57 -8.24 11.27 -6.93
CA LEU A 57 -8.78 12.62 -6.76
C LEU A 57 -7.93 13.43 -5.78
N ILE A 58 -7.58 12.85 -4.63
CA ILE A 58 -6.71 13.50 -3.65
C ILE A 58 -5.32 13.74 -4.27
N ARG A 59 -4.74 12.70 -4.90
CA ARG A 59 -3.41 12.75 -5.52
C ARG A 59 -3.29 13.83 -6.59
N ARG A 60 -4.32 14.03 -7.42
CA ARG A 60 -4.31 15.01 -8.53
C ARG A 60 -4.57 16.43 -8.06
N ASN A 61 -5.40 16.62 -7.04
CA ASN A 61 -5.86 17.95 -6.66
C ASN A 61 -4.95 18.60 -5.61
N HIS A 62 -4.26 17.81 -4.78
CA HIS A 62 -3.54 18.33 -3.61
C HIS A 62 -2.03 18.06 -3.62
N PHE A 63 -1.53 17.24 -4.54
CA PHE A 63 -0.12 16.80 -4.55
C PHE A 63 0.52 16.91 -5.93
N THR A 64 1.81 17.23 -5.95
CA THR A 64 2.66 17.27 -7.14
C THR A 64 3.24 15.89 -7.43
N LYS A 65 3.77 15.66 -8.63
CA LYS A 65 4.43 14.39 -8.95
C LYS A 65 5.58 14.07 -7.99
N ALA A 66 6.27 15.06 -7.42
CA ALA A 66 7.39 14.83 -6.51
C ALA A 66 6.97 14.26 -5.14
N ASP A 67 5.70 14.36 -4.79
CA ASP A 67 5.20 13.97 -3.47
C ASP A 67 4.89 12.46 -3.43
N ILE A 68 5.17 11.84 -2.29
CA ILE A 68 4.87 10.43 -2.01
C ILE A 68 3.49 10.33 -1.37
N CYS A 69 2.54 9.73 -2.08
CA CYS A 69 1.19 9.50 -1.55
C CYS A 69 0.82 8.03 -1.65
N GLN A 70 0.69 7.37 -0.49
CA GLN A 70 0.42 5.94 -0.43
C GLN A 70 -0.59 5.57 0.66
N THR A 71 -1.23 4.43 0.49
CA THR A 71 -1.92 3.72 1.55
C THR A 71 -1.04 2.60 2.08
N LEU A 72 -1.11 2.34 3.38
CA LEU A 72 -0.52 1.16 4.01
C LEU A 72 -1.64 0.46 4.78
N GLU A 73 -1.88 -0.81 4.47
CA GLU A 73 -3.03 -1.55 4.98
C GLU A 73 -2.61 -2.75 5.80
N PHE A 74 -3.18 -2.85 7.00
CA PHE A 74 -2.99 -3.99 7.89
C PHE A 74 -4.19 -4.95 7.81
N PRO A 75 -3.96 -6.28 7.81
CA PRO A 75 -5.05 -7.25 7.83
C PRO A 75 -5.82 -7.19 9.15
N THR A 76 -7.14 -7.28 9.05
CA THR A 76 -8.05 -7.37 10.20
C THR A 76 -9.04 -8.50 10.02
N PHE A 77 -9.63 -8.90 11.13
CA PHE A 77 -10.60 -9.99 11.18
C PHE A 77 -12.01 -9.45 11.41
N ARG A 78 -13.02 -10.16 10.92
CA ARG A 78 -14.44 -9.84 11.18
C ARG A 78 -15.27 -11.11 11.32
N GLY A 79 -16.39 -11.00 12.03
CA GLY A 79 -17.32 -12.12 12.23
C GLY A 79 -16.65 -13.26 12.98
N GLU A 80 -16.84 -14.50 12.51
CA GLU A 80 -16.25 -15.69 13.15
C GLU A 80 -14.72 -15.67 13.18
N ASP A 81 -14.05 -14.96 12.26
CA ASP A 81 -12.58 -14.89 12.27
C ASP A 81 -12.02 -14.12 13.46
N LEU A 82 -12.83 -13.25 14.10
CA LEU A 82 -12.40 -12.54 15.32
C LEU A 82 -12.27 -13.46 16.54
N LYS A 83 -12.84 -14.66 16.48
CA LYS A 83 -12.84 -15.61 17.58
C LYS A 83 -11.74 -16.65 17.46
N LEU A 84 -11.03 -16.68 16.33
CA LEU A 84 -10.00 -17.67 16.06
C LEU A 84 -8.74 -17.38 16.87
N SER A 85 -8.08 -18.43 17.35
CA SER A 85 -6.74 -18.32 17.93
C SER A 85 -5.69 -18.06 16.85
N ASP A 86 -4.46 -17.72 17.25
CA ASP A 86 -3.36 -17.51 16.32
C ASP A 86 -3.03 -18.78 15.53
N GLU A 87 -3.15 -19.97 16.14
CA GLU A 87 -2.98 -21.25 15.46
C GLU A 87 -4.07 -21.48 14.41
N GLU A 88 -5.33 -21.21 14.74
CA GLU A 88 -6.45 -21.36 13.80
C GLU A 88 -6.36 -20.35 12.64
N LEU A 89 -5.89 -19.13 12.91
CA LEU A 89 -5.60 -18.12 11.89
C LEU A 89 -4.46 -18.56 10.97
N TYR A 90 -3.42 -19.17 11.53
CA TYR A 90 -2.32 -19.73 10.76
C TYR A 90 -2.78 -20.92 9.90
N GLU A 91 -3.57 -21.84 10.43
CA GLU A 91 -4.10 -22.96 9.65
C GLU A 91 -5.01 -22.50 8.51
N LYS A 92 -5.82 -21.46 8.75
CA LYS A 92 -6.81 -20.98 7.79
C LYS A 92 -6.23 -20.08 6.71
N TYR A 93 -5.32 -19.19 7.09
CA TYR A 93 -4.80 -18.13 6.23
C TYR A 93 -3.28 -18.17 6.08
N GLU A 94 -2.54 -19.06 6.74
CA GLU A 94 -1.08 -18.94 6.85
C GLU A 94 -0.67 -17.56 7.43
N PHE A 95 -1.53 -16.98 8.27
CA PHE A 95 -1.32 -15.68 8.87
C PHE A 95 -0.56 -15.80 10.19
N ASN A 96 0.54 -15.06 10.30
CA ASN A 96 1.29 -14.89 11.54
C ASN A 96 1.20 -13.41 11.95
N TYR A 97 0.59 -13.16 13.11
CA TYR A 97 0.32 -11.80 13.60
C TYR A 97 1.61 -11.01 13.83
N ASP A 98 2.55 -11.58 14.59
CA ASP A 98 3.80 -10.91 14.93
C ASP A 98 4.62 -10.57 13.69
N ALA A 99 4.73 -11.50 12.74
CA ALA A 99 5.43 -11.27 11.48
C ALA A 99 4.75 -10.18 10.63
N SER A 100 3.41 -10.12 10.64
CA SER A 100 2.67 -9.05 9.95
C SER A 100 2.91 -7.68 10.59
N VAL A 101 2.90 -7.61 11.93
CA VAL A 101 3.21 -6.37 12.67
C VAL A 101 4.65 -5.93 12.40
N GLU A 102 5.61 -6.85 12.41
CA GLU A 102 7.00 -6.56 12.10
C GLU A 102 7.18 -5.99 10.68
N GLU A 103 6.52 -6.60 9.69
CA GLU A 103 6.54 -6.14 8.31
C GLU A 103 5.91 -4.75 8.16
N TYR A 104 4.73 -4.55 8.77
CA TYR A 104 4.03 -3.26 8.73
C TYR A 104 4.86 -2.14 9.38
N MET A 105 5.47 -2.42 10.53
CA MET A 105 6.33 -1.47 11.23
C MET A 105 7.63 -1.22 10.48
N SER A 106 8.18 -2.22 9.78
CA SER A 106 9.37 -2.06 8.94
C SER A 106 9.09 -1.12 7.77
N PHE A 107 7.98 -1.31 7.07
CA PHE A 107 7.56 -0.43 5.99
C PHE A 107 7.27 1.00 6.50
N LEU A 108 6.55 1.13 7.62
CA LEU A 108 6.24 2.43 8.22
C LEU A 108 7.52 3.17 8.69
N ARG A 109 8.50 2.45 9.23
CA ARG A 109 9.83 3.03 9.56
C ARG A 109 10.57 3.47 8.31
N LEU A 110 10.52 2.69 7.23
CA LEU A 110 11.12 3.09 5.95
C LEU A 110 10.52 4.42 5.47
N ILE A 111 9.19 4.56 5.50
CA ILE A 111 8.50 5.81 5.14
C ILE A 111 8.96 6.96 6.04
N THR A 112 8.86 6.81 7.36
CA THR A 112 9.10 7.90 8.33
C THR A 112 10.57 8.31 8.42
N LEU A 113 11.52 7.43 8.11
CA LEU A 113 12.95 7.72 8.06
C LEU A 113 13.42 8.22 6.69
N SER A 114 12.55 8.21 5.68
CA SER A 114 12.88 8.73 4.35
C SER A 114 12.88 10.25 4.35
N ARG A 115 13.97 10.84 3.87
CA ARG A 115 14.15 12.31 3.90
C ARG A 115 13.40 13.04 2.79
N ASN A 116 13.32 12.40 1.64
CA ASN A 116 12.69 12.91 0.42
C ASN A 116 12.34 11.73 -0.49
N ARG A 117 11.72 12.02 -1.63
CA ARG A 117 11.33 11.02 -2.63
C ARG A 117 12.49 10.16 -3.12
N GLU A 118 13.65 10.75 -3.41
CA GLU A 118 14.80 10.00 -3.93
C GLU A 118 15.35 9.00 -2.88
N ASP A 119 15.43 9.41 -1.62
CA ASP A 119 15.81 8.51 -0.51
C ASP A 119 14.77 7.40 -0.31
N PHE A 120 13.48 7.72 -0.37
CA PHE A 120 12.40 6.73 -0.29
C PHE A 120 12.50 5.69 -1.41
N GLU A 121 12.63 6.14 -2.67
CA GLU A 121 12.75 5.24 -3.82
C GLU A 121 13.98 4.34 -3.71
N LYS A 122 15.13 4.87 -3.29
CA LYS A 122 16.34 4.07 -3.06
C LYS A 122 16.14 2.99 -2.00
N ARG A 123 15.45 3.31 -0.89
CA ARG A 123 15.17 2.35 0.18
C ARG A 123 14.17 1.29 -0.25
N VAL A 124 13.08 1.68 -0.92
CA VAL A 124 12.10 0.72 -1.47
C VAL A 124 12.77 -0.19 -2.51
N LEU A 125 13.62 0.32 -3.40
CA LEU A 125 14.34 -0.50 -4.37
C LEU A 125 15.33 -1.48 -3.72
N LYS A 126 15.84 -1.16 -2.53
CA LYS A 126 16.75 -2.00 -1.77
C LYS A 126 16.00 -3.09 -1.01
N ASP A 127 14.99 -2.71 -0.23
CA ASP A 127 14.35 -3.58 0.76
C ASP A 127 13.04 -4.22 0.22
N TYR A 128 12.40 -3.58 -0.76
CA TYR A 128 11.09 -3.94 -1.34
C TYR A 128 11.12 -3.97 -2.89
N LYS A 129 12.20 -4.49 -3.48
CA LYS A 129 12.42 -4.46 -4.93
C LYS A 129 11.26 -5.05 -5.73
N LYS A 130 10.72 -6.19 -5.30
CA LYS A 130 9.59 -6.86 -5.98
C LYS A 130 8.35 -5.97 -6.01
N GLN A 131 8.10 -5.23 -4.94
CA GLN A 131 6.99 -4.30 -4.81
C GLN A 131 7.18 -3.08 -5.72
N ALA A 132 8.40 -2.55 -5.82
CA ALA A 132 8.72 -1.50 -6.78
C ALA A 132 8.49 -1.96 -8.23
N ASP A 133 8.92 -3.17 -8.56
CA ASP A 133 8.72 -3.76 -9.89
C ASP A 133 7.23 -3.96 -10.20
N LEU A 134 6.43 -4.41 -9.22
CA LEU A 134 4.97 -4.52 -9.35
C LEU A 134 4.30 -3.16 -9.55
N ALA A 135 4.69 -2.14 -8.78
CA ALA A 135 4.18 -0.78 -8.97
C ALA A 135 4.44 -0.29 -10.40
N LEU A 136 5.67 -0.45 -10.89
CA LEU A 136 6.04 -0.08 -12.26
C LEU A 136 5.25 -0.87 -13.31
N LYS A 137 5.02 -2.17 -13.08
CA LYS A 137 4.18 -3.00 -13.94
C LYS A 137 2.75 -2.46 -14.01
N TYR A 138 2.13 -2.15 -12.88
CA TYR A 138 0.75 -1.64 -12.84
C TYR A 138 0.63 -0.28 -13.53
N VAL A 139 1.57 0.64 -13.29
CA VAL A 139 1.55 1.94 -13.96
C VAL A 139 1.70 1.79 -15.49
N LYS A 140 2.56 0.88 -15.97
CA LYS A 140 2.67 0.58 -17.41
C LYS A 140 1.39 0.01 -18.01
N ILE A 141 0.68 -0.85 -17.27
CA ILE A 141 -0.60 -1.41 -17.72
C ILE A 141 -1.66 -0.30 -17.84
N ILE A 142 -1.72 0.63 -16.88
CA ILE A 142 -2.74 1.69 -16.83
C ILE A 142 -2.47 2.79 -17.87
N TYR A 143 -1.22 3.24 -18.00
CA TYR A 143 -0.86 4.42 -18.79
C TYR A 143 -0.16 4.10 -20.12
N GLY A 144 0.17 2.83 -20.38
CA GLY A 144 0.86 2.40 -21.60
C GLY A 144 2.28 2.98 -21.73
N LEU A 145 2.75 3.13 -22.98
CA LEU A 145 4.05 3.76 -23.32
C LEU A 145 4.07 5.27 -23.06
N ASN A 146 2.90 5.90 -22.87
CA ASN A 146 2.75 7.32 -22.53
C ASN A 146 2.98 7.59 -21.04
N PHE A 147 3.75 6.72 -20.39
CA PHE A 147 4.26 6.93 -19.06
C PHE A 147 4.95 8.30 -19.00
N PRO A 148 4.45 9.27 -18.20
CA PRO A 148 5.19 10.50 -18.00
C PRO A 148 6.52 10.12 -17.35
N ARG A 149 7.64 10.32 -18.06
CA ARG A 149 8.97 10.18 -17.47
C ARG A 149 8.98 11.05 -16.21
N TYR A 150 9.27 10.41 -15.08
CA TYR A 150 9.47 11.10 -13.81
C TYR A 150 10.53 12.18 -13.96
#